data_AF-A0A1V0M4M4-F1
#
_entry.id   AF-A0A1V0M4M4-F1
#
_cell.length_a   1.000
_cell.length_b   1.000
_cell.length_c   1.000
_cell.angle_alpha   90.00
_cell.angle_beta   90.00
_cell.angle_gamma   90.00
#
_symmetry.space_group_name_H-M   'P 1'
#
loop_
_entity.id
_entity.type
_entity.pdbx_description
1 polymer ?
#
loop_
_entity_poly.entity_id
_entity_poly.type
_entity_poly.pdbx_seq_one_letter_code
_entity_poly.pdbx_strand_id
1 'polypeptide(L)'
;MQFASVGGVQPTTQVNYEKGTRTPDAEYLEKIAVAGCDVLYILTGNRTPQSEISHEEQKLIEHYRAMSEESRLNMQAVGASFAQSAPSKKAK
;
A
#
# COMPACT_ATOMS: atom_id res chain seq x y z
N MET A 1 -7.82 13.04 -19.01
CA MET A 1 -7.05 14.29 -19.26
C MET A 1 -6.12 14.64 -18.10
N GLN A 2 -6.58 14.54 -16.84
CA GLN A 2 -5.76 14.90 -15.66
C GLN A 2 -4.41 14.17 -15.60
N PHE A 3 -4.38 12.84 -15.82
CA PHE A 3 -3.13 12.07 -15.84
C PHE A 3 -2.16 12.45 -16.96
N ALA A 4 -2.69 12.77 -18.15
CA ALA A 4 -1.87 13.26 -19.25
C ALA A 4 -1.14 14.55 -18.86
N SER A 5 -1.87 15.48 -18.22
CA SER A 5 -1.30 16.73 -17.72
C SER A 5 -0.28 16.50 -16.60
N VAL A 6 -0.58 15.65 -15.62
CA VAL A 6 0.32 15.33 -14.51
C VAL A 6 1.60 14.69 -15.02
N GLY A 7 1.49 13.71 -15.91
CA GLY A 7 2.63 13.04 -16.52
C GLY A 7 3.37 13.86 -17.59
N GLY A 8 2.89 15.07 -17.91
CA GLY A 8 3.51 15.93 -18.93
C GLY A 8 3.43 15.38 -20.36
N VAL A 9 2.41 14.57 -20.66
CA VAL A 9 2.21 13.95 -21.97
C VAL A 9 0.92 14.45 -22.64
N GLN A 10 0.83 14.28 -23.95
CA GLN A 10 -0.40 14.58 -24.67
C GLN A 10 -1.53 13.60 -24.29
N PRO A 11 -2.80 14.02 -24.32
CA PRO A 11 -3.96 13.15 -24.09
C PRO A 11 -3.96 11.86 -24.92
N THR A 12 -3.53 11.95 -26.17
CA THR A 12 -3.38 10.80 -27.08
C THR A 12 -2.36 9.79 -26.57
N THR A 13 -1.26 10.27 -25.98
CA THR A 13 -0.23 9.41 -25.39
C THR A 13 -0.77 8.68 -24.16
N GLN A 14 -1.52 9.36 -23.30
CA GLN A 14 -2.22 8.75 -22.17
C GLN A 14 -3.18 7.63 -22.63
N VAL A 15 -3.99 7.90 -23.65
CA VAL A 15 -4.90 6.90 -24.22
C VAL A 15 -4.14 5.68 -24.76
N ASN A 16 -2.96 5.88 -25.35
CA ASN A 16 -2.13 4.79 -25.84
C ASN A 16 -1.56 3.93 -24.71
N TYR A 17 -1.25 4.52 -23.55
CA TYR A 17 -0.89 3.79 -22.34
C TYR A 17 -2.05 2.95 -21.82
N GLU A 18 -3.24 3.53 -21.71
CA GLU A 18 -4.45 2.86 -21.21
C GLU A 18 -4.90 1.70 -22.11
N LYS A 19 -4.64 1.80 -23.42
CA LYS A 19 -4.88 0.72 -24.39
C LYS A 19 -3.77 -0.33 -24.46
N GLY A 20 -2.66 -0.13 -23.75
CA GLY A 20 -1.49 -1.02 -23.79
C GLY A 20 -0.70 -0.98 -25.10
N THR A 21 -0.99 -0.02 -25.98
CA THR A 21 -0.30 0.15 -27.28
C THR A 21 1.07 0.84 -27.14
N ARG A 22 1.31 1.47 -26.00
CA ARG A 22 2.58 2.11 -25.62
C ARG A 22 2.80 1.93 -24.13
N THR A 23 4.05 1.91 -23.70
CA THR A 23 4.42 1.87 -22.28
C THR A 23 4.86 3.27 -21.80
N PRO A 24 4.44 3.71 -20.61
CA PRO A 24 4.96 4.93 -20.01
C PRO A 24 6.46 4.81 -19.74
N ASP A 25 7.18 5.93 -19.86
CA ASP A 25 8.59 6.00 -19.48
C ASP A 25 8.77 6.32 -18.00
N ALA A 26 10.01 6.26 -17.52
CA ALA A 26 10.33 6.51 -16.12
C ALA A 26 9.97 7.94 -15.68
N GLU A 27 10.12 8.95 -16.55
CA GLU A 27 9.83 10.35 -16.23
C GLU A 27 8.31 10.57 -16.03
N TYR A 28 7.47 9.95 -16.86
CA TYR A 28 6.03 9.94 -16.67
C TYR A 28 5.66 9.27 -15.32
N LEU A 29 6.27 8.11 -15.02
CA LEU A 29 5.98 7.37 -13.78
C LEU A 29 6.42 8.15 -12.53
N GLU A 30 7.56 8.83 -12.57
CA GLU A 30 8.02 9.72 -11.50
C GLU A 30 7.01 10.84 -11.22
N LYS A 31 6.54 11.53 -12.28
CA LYS A 31 5.59 12.64 -12.14
C LYS A 31 4.28 12.22 -11.52
N ILE A 32 3.73 11.06 -11.90
CA ILE A 32 2.50 10.56 -11.27
C ILE A 32 2.74 10.06 -9.84
N ALA A 33 3.96 9.55 -9.53
CA ALA A 33 4.32 9.18 -8.16
C ALA A 33 4.32 10.40 -7.24
N VAL A 34 4.89 11.53 -7.68
CA VAL A 34 4.86 12.81 -6.95
C VAL A 34 3.43 13.30 -6.75
N ALA A 35 2.53 13.02 -7.70
CA ALA A 35 1.10 13.31 -7.57
C ALA A 35 0.33 12.33 -6.66
N GLY A 36 1.02 11.39 -6.00
CA GLY A 36 0.45 10.46 -5.03
C GLY A 36 0.01 9.11 -5.60
N CYS A 37 0.37 8.79 -6.84
CA CYS A 37 0.05 7.48 -7.41
C CYS A 37 1.03 6.42 -6.94
N ASP A 38 0.50 5.24 -6.58
CA ASP A 38 1.30 4.06 -6.25
C ASP A 38 1.82 3.40 -7.54
N VAL A 39 3.05 3.76 -7.96
CA VAL A 39 3.65 3.23 -9.19
C VAL A 39 3.88 1.72 -9.12
N LEU A 40 4.19 1.17 -7.94
CA LEU A 40 4.33 -0.28 -7.78
C LEU A 40 3.00 -0.97 -8.11
N TYR A 41 1.89 -0.42 -7.63
CA TYR A 41 0.56 -0.93 -7.93
C TYR A 41 0.22 -0.81 -9.41
N ILE A 42 0.52 0.33 -10.03
CA ILE A 42 0.25 0.55 -11.47
C ILE A 42 1.01 -0.46 -12.34
N LEU A 43 2.27 -0.78 -12.00
CA LEU A 43 3.09 -1.67 -12.82
C LEU A 43 2.84 -3.16 -12.54
N THR A 44 2.55 -3.52 -11.29
CA THR A 44 2.58 -4.92 -10.85
C THR A 44 1.27 -5.44 -10.28
N GLY A 45 0.32 -4.55 -9.99
CA GLY A 45 -0.90 -4.87 -9.24
C GLY A 45 -0.69 -5.00 -7.73
N ASN A 46 0.55 -4.93 -7.24
CA ASN A 46 0.86 -4.99 -5.82
C ASN A 46 0.94 -3.59 -5.22
N ARG A 47 0.21 -3.35 -4.13
CA ARG A 47 0.31 -2.07 -3.41
C ARG A 47 1.66 -1.94 -2.72
N THR A 48 2.20 -0.73 -2.68
CA THR A 48 3.35 -0.40 -1.86
C THR A 48 3.02 -0.71 -0.40
N PRO A 49 3.79 -1.56 0.30
CA PRO A 49 3.57 -1.84 1.71
C PRO A 49 3.64 -0.54 2.51
N GLN A 50 2.75 -0.39 3.48
CA GLN A 50 2.79 0.75 4.39
C GLN A 50 4.11 0.70 5.18
N SER A 51 5.03 1.59 4.84
CA SER A 51 6.40 1.59 5.38
C SER A 51 6.53 2.39 6.68
N GLU A 52 5.56 3.25 6.97
CA GLU A 52 5.55 4.04 8.20
C GLU A 52 4.86 3.26 9.32
N ILE A 53 5.62 2.38 9.95
CA ILE A 53 5.27 1.78 11.24
C ILE A 53 6.20 2.33 12.32
N SER A 54 5.66 2.52 13.51
CA SER A 54 6.42 2.92 14.69
C SER A 54 7.44 1.85 15.09
N HIS A 55 8.41 2.25 15.93
CA HIS A 55 9.39 1.32 16.51
C HIS A 55 8.72 0.19 17.33
N GLU A 56 7.58 0.47 17.94
CA GLU A 56 6.81 -0.52 18.70
C GLU A 56 6.17 -1.56 17.77
N GLU A 57 5.55 -1.11 16.68
CA GLU A 57 4.99 -1.99 15.64
C GLU A 57 6.08 -2.84 14.96
N GLN A 58 7.25 -2.25 14.71
CA GLN A 58 8.40 -2.97 14.16
C GLN A 58 8.84 -4.13 15.07
N LYS A 59 8.97 -3.90 16.38
CA LYS A 59 9.28 -4.95 17.35
C LYS A 59 8.22 -6.05 17.38
N LEU A 60 6.94 -5.70 17.26
CA LEU A 60 5.85 -6.68 17.22
C LEU A 60 6.00 -7.60 15.99
N ILE A 61 6.33 -7.04 14.83
CA ILE A 61 6.59 -7.81 13.60
C ILE A 61 7.82 -8.71 13.76
N GLU A 62 8.90 -8.21 14.36
CA GLU A 62 10.12 -9.00 14.61
C GLU A 62 9.84 -10.20 15.50
N HIS A 63 9.16 -10.00 16.63
CA HIS A 63 8.76 -11.10 17.52
C HIS A 63 7.84 -12.09 16.81
N TYR A 64 6.84 -11.60 16.07
CA TYR A 64 5.93 -12.46 15.31
C TYR A 64 6.66 -13.32 14.25
N ARG A 65 7.66 -12.76 13.57
CA ARG A 65 8.47 -13.51 12.59
C ARG A 65 9.35 -14.57 13.24
N ALA A 66 9.81 -14.34 14.47
CA ALA A 66 10.62 -15.29 15.25
C ALA A 66 9.81 -16.41 15.94
N MET A 67 8.49 -16.26 16.05
CA MET A 67 7.61 -17.26 16.67
C MET A 67 7.51 -18.57 15.86
N SER A 68 7.24 -19.68 16.57
CA SER A 68 6.80 -20.93 15.94
C SER A 68 5.46 -20.76 15.22
N GLU A 69 5.14 -21.66 14.29
CA GLU A 69 3.85 -21.63 13.58
C GLU A 69 2.64 -21.72 14.53
N GLU A 70 2.70 -22.62 15.51
CA GLU A 70 1.69 -22.76 16.55
C GLU A 70 1.50 -21.46 17.35
N SER A 71 2.60 -20.81 17.74
CA SER A 71 2.55 -19.54 18.47
C SER A 71 1.98 -18.41 17.62
N ARG A 72 2.25 -18.40 16.30
CA ARG A 72 1.68 -17.42 15.37
C ARG A 72 0.17 -17.57 15.22
N LEU A 73 -0.35 -18.80 15.14
CA LEU A 73 -1.80 -19.05 15.08
C LEU A 73 -2.50 -18.53 16.34
N ASN A 74 -1.92 -18.78 17.52
CA ASN A 74 -2.44 -18.25 18.79
C ASN A 74 -2.40 -16.72 18.81
N MET A 75 -1.30 -16.10 18.38
CA MET A 75 -1.15 -14.65 18.32
C MET A 75 -2.18 -14.00 17.37
N GLN A 76 -2.48 -14.63 16.24
CA GLN A 76 -3.52 -14.16 15.32
C GLN A 76 -4.91 -14.17 15.95
N ALA A 77 -5.29 -15.26 16.62
CA ALA A 77 -6.59 -15.37 17.29
C ALA A 77 -6.74 -14.32 18.40
N VAL A 78 -5.69 -14.16 19.22
CA VAL A 78 -5.66 -13.16 20.31
C VAL A 78 -5.70 -11.74 19.74
N GLY A 79 -4.88 -11.43 18.73
CA GLY A 79 -4.85 -10.12 18.08
C GLY A 79 -6.20 -9.75 17.46
N ALA A 80 -6.87 -10.69 16.80
CA ALA A 80 -8.20 -10.48 16.23
C ALA A 80 -9.26 -10.19 17.31
N SER A 81 -9.21 -10.93 18.43
CA SER A 81 -10.10 -10.69 19.57
C SER A 81 -9.91 -9.30 20.17
N PHE A 82 -8.66 -8.86 20.35
CA PHE A 82 -8.36 -7.51 20.84
C PHE A 82 -8.75 -6.41 19.86
N ALA A 83 -8.60 -6.63 18.54
CA ALA A 83 -9.01 -5.66 17.53
C ALA A 83 -10.54 -5.49 17.44
N GLN A 84 -11.30 -6.55 17.67
CA GLN A 84 -12.77 -6.53 17.60
C GLN A 84 -13.44 -6.12 18.92
N SER A 85 -12.74 -6.27 20.05
CA SER A 85 -13.20 -5.75 21.34
C SER A 85 -12.95 -4.25 21.43
N ALA A 86 -13.81 -3.45 20.79
CA ALA A 86 -13.84 -2.02 21.03
C ALA A 86 -14.01 -1.74 22.54
N PRO A 87 -13.32 -0.75 23.13
CA PRO A 87 -13.60 -0.33 24.49
C PRO A 87 -15.05 0.14 24.54
N SER A 88 -15.87 -0.45 25.40
CA SER A 88 -17.24 0.01 25.59
C SER A 88 -17.19 1.46 26.09
N LYS A 89 -17.58 2.41 25.25
CA LYS A 89 -17.87 3.77 25.72
C LYS A 89 -19.11 3.72 26.61
N LYS A 90 -18.97 3.43 27.91
CA LYS A 90 -19.83 3.95 29.01
C LYS A 90 -19.12 3.82 30.36
N ALA A 91 -18.82 4.94 31.00
CA ALA A 91 -19.38 5.32 32.32
C ALA A 91 -18.55 6.43 33.00
N LYS A 92 -18.95 7.69 32.79
CA LYS A 92 -19.33 8.63 33.86
C LYS A 92 -20.06 9.82 33.26
#